data_AF-A0A377WIS2-F1
#
_entry.id   AF-A0A377WIS2-F1
#
_cell.length_a   1.000
_cell.length_b   1.000
_cell.length_c   1.000
_cell.angle_alpha   90.00
_cell.angle_beta   90.00
_cell.angle_gamma   90.00
#
_symmetry.space_group_name_H-M   'P 1'
#
loop_
_entity.id
_entity.type
_entity.pdbx_description
1 polymer ?
#
loop_
_entity_poly.entity_id
_entity_poly.type
_entity_poly.pdbx_seq_one_letter_code
_entity_poly.pdbx_strand_id
1 'polypeptide(L)'
;MAAIGRTPFERGDHAEGFLIVTAAADCGLVDIHDRRPLVLAPEAAREWMRQDVTGAEAAEIASDGAVSADDFTWHPVTRAVGNVKNQGPELLAPLSP
;
A
#
# COMPACT_ATOMS: atom_id res chain seq x y z
N MET A 1 4.65 -0.54 1.02
CA MET A 1 3.33 -1.03 1.49
C MET A 1 3.52 -2.42 2.04
N ALA A 2 2.86 -2.75 3.15
CA ALA A 2 2.90 -4.11 3.71
C ALA A 2 2.16 -5.09 2.79
N ALA A 3 2.73 -6.29 2.64
CA ALA A 3 2.15 -7.36 1.84
C ALA A 3 2.35 -8.70 2.54
N ILE A 4 1.41 -9.61 2.30
CA ILE A 4 1.48 -11.03 2.68
C ILE A 4 1.30 -11.87 1.40
N GLY A 5 1.94 -13.03 1.33
CA GLY A 5 1.86 -13.86 0.13
C GLY A 5 2.42 -15.26 0.36
N ARG A 6 2.35 -16.08 -0.69
CA ARG A 6 2.83 -17.47 -0.63
C ARG A 6 4.27 -17.58 -1.14
N THR A 7 5.15 -18.06 -0.28
CA THR A 7 6.53 -18.42 -0.65
C THR A 7 6.58 -19.86 -1.21
N PRO A 8 7.56 -20.20 -2.05
CA PRO A 8 8.60 -19.32 -2.61
C PRO A 8 8.11 -18.41 -3.75
N PHE A 9 8.48 -17.12 -3.72
CA PHE A 9 7.98 -16.11 -4.66
C PHE A 9 8.59 -16.23 -6.07
N GLU A 10 9.77 -16.81 -6.20
CA GLU A 10 10.49 -17.01 -7.45
C GLU A 10 9.84 -18.04 -8.39
N ARG A 11 8.83 -18.78 -7.92
CA ARG A 11 8.09 -19.75 -8.74
C ARG A 11 7.25 -19.12 -9.85
N GLY A 12 6.92 -17.83 -9.73
CA GLY A 12 6.06 -17.16 -10.71
C GLY A 12 4.66 -17.78 -10.77
N ASP A 13 4.10 -18.18 -9.63
CA ASP A 13 2.78 -18.81 -9.56
C ASP A 13 1.69 -17.83 -10.05
N HIS A 14 0.83 -18.31 -10.95
CA HIS A 14 -0.23 -17.50 -11.55
C HIS A 14 -1.51 -17.45 -10.71
N ALA A 15 -1.69 -18.37 -9.75
CA ALA A 15 -2.85 -18.44 -8.86
C ALA A 15 -2.53 -17.89 -7.46
N GLU A 16 -1.28 -18.06 -7.01
CA GLU A 16 -0.87 -17.81 -5.63
C GLU A 16 0.25 -16.76 -5.56
N GLY A 17 -0.15 -15.50 -5.49
CA GLY A 17 0.76 -14.36 -5.39
C GLY A 17 0.82 -13.75 -3.99
N PHE A 18 0.63 -12.44 -3.97
CA PHE A 18 0.61 -11.62 -2.75
C PHE A 18 -0.65 -10.76 -2.70
N LEU A 19 -0.96 -10.28 -1.51
CA LEU A 19 -2.01 -9.31 -1.25
C LEU A 19 -1.42 -8.09 -0.55
N ILE A 20 -1.92 -6.92 -0.91
CA ILE A 20 -1.63 -5.69 -0.18
C ILE A 20 -2.50 -5.65 1.08
N VAL A 21 -1.87 -5.47 2.24
CA VAL A 21 -2.59 -5.30 3.51
C VAL A 21 -3.24 -3.91 3.52
N THR A 22 -4.47 -3.82 4.01
CA THR A 22 -5.24 -2.57 4.06
C THR A 22 -5.59 -2.17 5.49
N ALA A 23 -5.60 -0.86 5.74
CA ALA A 23 -6.05 -0.23 6.98
C ALA A 23 -7.30 0.64 6.70
N ALA A 24 -7.99 1.06 7.76
CA ALA A 24 -9.02 2.09 7.61
C ALA A 24 -8.38 3.39 7.10
N ALA A 25 -9.08 4.10 6.21
CA ALA A 25 -8.73 5.48 5.95
C ALA A 25 -9.06 6.31 7.19
N ASP A 26 -8.26 7.35 7.44
CA ASP A 26 -8.45 8.30 8.52
C ASP A 26 -8.16 9.71 8.00
N CYS A 27 -8.53 10.72 8.79
CA CYS A 27 -8.39 12.14 8.43
C CYS A 27 -8.96 12.43 7.03
N GLY A 28 -8.32 13.31 6.25
CA GLY A 28 -8.81 13.73 4.94
C GLY A 28 -8.80 12.66 3.84
N LEU A 29 -8.22 11.48 4.08
CA LEU A 29 -8.29 10.37 3.11
C LEU A 29 -9.68 9.73 3.05
N VAL A 30 -10.49 9.86 4.12
CA VAL A 30 -11.85 9.29 4.18
C VAL A 30 -12.78 9.95 3.14
N ASP A 31 -12.49 11.20 2.76
CA ASP A 31 -13.24 11.93 1.73
C ASP A 31 -13.03 11.33 0.33
N ILE A 32 -12.00 10.49 0.14
CA ILE A 32 -11.68 9.79 -1.11
C ILE A 32 -12.22 8.36 -1.08
N HIS A 33 -11.92 7.61 -0.01
CA HIS A 33 -12.30 6.21 0.16
C HIS A 33 -12.20 5.79 1.63
N ASP A 34 -12.98 4.80 2.06
CA ASP A 34 -13.01 4.26 3.43
C ASP A 34 -11.78 3.37 3.81
N ARG A 35 -10.95 3.00 2.84
CA ARG A 35 -9.82 2.07 3.00
C ARG A 35 -8.58 2.63 2.34
N ARG A 36 -7.42 2.30 2.91
CA ARG A 36 -6.10 2.63 2.34
C ARG A 36 -5.12 1.46 2.46
N PRO A 37 -4.06 1.40 1.64
CA PRO A 37 -2.95 0.49 1.87
C PRO A 37 -2.29 0.76 3.23
N LEU A 38 -1.86 -0.31 3.91
CA LEU A 38 -0.97 -0.20 5.06
C LEU A 38 0.43 0.20 4.57
N VAL A 39 0.77 1.46 4.76
CA VAL A 39 2.09 2.01 4.43
C VAL A 39 2.92 1.98 5.71
N LEU A 40 4.12 1.40 5.64
CA LEU A 40 5.04 1.32 6.78
C LEU A 40 6.19 2.32 6.59
N ALA A 41 6.67 2.89 7.69
CA ALA A 41 7.93 3.62 7.72
C ALA A 41 9.10 2.71 7.26
N PRO A 42 10.19 3.27 6.71
CA PRO A 42 11.28 2.46 6.15
C PRO A 42 11.87 1.45 7.15
N GLU A 43 12.02 1.83 8.42
CA GLU A 43 12.55 0.98 9.49
C GLU A 43 11.61 -0.19 9.79
N ALA A 44 10.31 0.10 9.95
CA ALA A 44 9.29 -0.93 10.17
C ALA A 44 9.16 -1.87 8.97
N ALA A 45 9.33 -1.38 7.74
CA ALA A 45 9.33 -2.22 6.55
C ALA A 45 10.50 -3.22 6.53
N ARG A 46 11.68 -2.84 7.05
CA ARG A 46 12.82 -3.76 7.17
C ARG A 46 12.54 -4.86 8.19
N GLU A 47 11.98 -4.52 9.35
CA GLU A 47 11.59 -5.50 10.37
C GLU A 47 10.48 -6.42 9.86
N TRP A 48 9.48 -5.89 9.15
CA TRP A 48 8.39 -6.66 8.55
C TRP A 48 8.88 -7.80 7.62
N MET A 49 10.00 -7.63 6.93
CA MET A 49 10.53 -8.60 5.98
C MET A 49 11.37 -9.72 6.61
N ARG A 50 11.67 -9.64 7.91
CA ARG A 50 12.49 -10.63 8.59
C ARG A 50 11.75 -11.97 8.73
N GLN A 51 12.44 -13.07 8.45
CA GLN A 51 11.85 -14.41 8.52
C GLN A 51 11.69 -14.96 9.94
N ASP A 52 12.42 -14.38 10.90
CA ASP A 52 12.37 -14.76 12.32
C ASP A 52 11.30 -14.00 13.11
N VAL A 53 10.59 -13.06 12.48
CA VAL A 53 9.46 -12.34 13.05
C VAL A 53 8.22 -13.23 13.07
N THR A 54 7.64 -13.39 14.26
CA THR A 54 6.39 -14.11 14.46
C THR A 54 5.20 -13.30 13.96
N GLY A 55 4.04 -13.96 13.78
CA GLY A 55 2.82 -13.25 13.40
C GLY A 55 2.36 -12.19 14.42
N ALA A 56 2.66 -12.37 15.70
CA ALA A 56 2.35 -11.40 16.75
C ALA A 56 3.25 -10.17 16.64
N GLU A 57 4.57 -10.37 16.51
CA GLU A 57 5.53 -9.28 16.29
C GLU A 57 5.23 -8.53 14.99
N ALA A 58 4.82 -9.23 13.92
CA ALA A 58 4.39 -8.60 12.68
C ALA A 58 3.17 -7.68 12.88
N ALA A 59 2.21 -8.09 13.73
CA ALA A 59 1.05 -7.27 14.06
C ALA A 59 1.45 -6.00 14.86
N GLU A 60 2.41 -6.12 15.77
CA GLU A 60 2.98 -4.97 16.49
C GLU A 60 3.72 -4.02 15.53
N ILE A 61 4.56 -4.55 14.64
CA ILE A 61 5.24 -3.78 13.58
C ILE A 61 4.22 -3.05 12.69
N ALA A 62 3.13 -3.71 12.33
CA ALA A 62 2.06 -3.12 11.52
C ALA A 62 1.33 -1.97 12.24
N SER A 63 1.11 -2.11 13.54
CA SER A 63 0.48 -1.08 14.37
C SER A 63 1.39 0.13 14.55
N ASP A 64 2.63 -0.11 15.00
CA ASP A 64 3.53 0.95 15.45
C ASP A 64 4.28 1.60 14.28
N GLY A 65 4.47 0.85 13.19
CA GLY A 65 5.20 1.28 12.00
C GLY A 65 4.34 1.94 10.93
N ALA A 66 3.03 2.05 11.13
CA ALA A 66 2.12 2.62 10.13
C ALA A 66 2.35 4.13 9.93
N VAL A 67 2.41 4.55 8.67
CA VAL A 67 2.50 5.98 8.31
C VAL A 67 1.13 6.65 8.47
N SER A 68 1.11 7.77 9.20
CA SER A 68 -0.10 8.56 9.51
C SER A 68 -0.84 8.98 8.25
N ALA A 69 -2.17 9.13 8.33
CA ALA A 69 -2.96 9.67 7.22
C ALA A 69 -2.62 11.12 6.88
N ASP A 70 -2.17 11.90 7.88
CA ASP A 70 -1.79 13.30 7.68
C ASP A 70 -0.50 13.49 6.88
N ASP A 71 0.32 12.43 6.74
CA ASP A 71 1.54 12.46 5.94
C ASP A 71 1.27 12.29 4.42
N PHE A 72 0.01 12.07 4.04
CA PHE A 72 -0.39 11.90 2.64
C PHE A 72 -0.94 13.19 2.05
N THR A 73 -0.61 13.40 0.78
CA THR A 73 -1.26 14.40 -0.07
C THR A 73 -1.98 13.71 -1.21
N TRP A 74 -3.03 14.34 -1.72
CA TRP A 74 -3.81 13.83 -2.84
C TRP A 74 -4.31 14.97 -3.71
N HIS A 75 -4.57 14.64 -4.97
CA HIS A 75 -5.18 15.53 -5.95
C HIS A 75 -5.95 14.70 -6.97
N PRO A 76 -7.00 15.25 -7.60
CA PRO A 76 -7.71 14.56 -8.65
C PRO A 76 -6.82 14.42 -9.90
N VAL A 77 -6.92 13.26 -10.56
CA VAL A 77 -6.21 12.93 -11.81
C VAL A 77 -7.19 12.62 -12.94
N THR A 78 -6.69 12.56 -14.17
CA THR A 78 -7.53 12.20 -15.33
C THR A 78 -8.13 10.81 -15.21
N ARG A 79 -9.39 10.67 -15.66
CA ARG A 79 -10.09 9.37 -15.73
C ARG A 79 -9.38 8.35 -16.63
N ALA A 80 -8.43 8.78 -17.47
CA ALA A 80 -7.63 7.90 -18.30
C ALA A 80 -6.89 6.81 -17.49
N VAL A 81 -6.58 7.08 -16.21
CA VAL A 81 -5.93 6.10 -15.31
C VAL A 81 -6.77 4.83 -15.10
N GLY A 82 -8.09 4.88 -15.30
CA GLY A 82 -8.98 3.73 -15.17
C GLY A 82 -8.81 2.67 -16.27
N ASN A 83 -8.11 2.99 -17.37
CA ASN A 83 -7.80 2.03 -18.42
C ASN A 83 -6.32 1.61 -18.34
N VAL A 84 -6.09 0.35 -17.95
CA VAL A 84 -4.76 -0.24 -17.72
C VAL A 84 -3.81 -0.21 -18.93
N LYS A 85 -4.33 0.03 -20.14
CA LYS A 85 -3.50 0.21 -21.33
C LYS A 85 -2.70 1.52 -21.33
N ASN A 86 -3.14 2.51 -20.55
CA ASN A 86 -2.44 3.78 -20.40
C ASN A 86 -1.38 3.63 -19.29
N GLN A 87 -0.14 4.00 -19.58
CA GLN A 87 1.01 3.86 -18.66
C GLN A 87 1.90 5.12 -18.62
N GLY A 88 1.40 6.25 -19.14
CA GLY A 88 2.16 7.50 -19.23
C GLY A 88 2.24 8.25 -17.89
N PRO A 89 3.29 9.07 -17.68
CA PRO A 89 3.48 9.83 -16.44
C PRO A 89 2.38 10.87 -16.19
N GLU A 90 1.68 11.32 -17.23
CA GLU A 90 0.55 12.25 -17.14
C GLU A 90 -0.62 11.71 -16.32
N LEU A 91 -0.69 10.39 -16.09
CA LEU A 91 -1.73 9.76 -15.28
C LEU A 91 -1.64 10.12 -13.79
N LEU A 92 -0.49 10.61 -13.33
CA LEU A 92 -0.27 11.08 -11.96
C LEU A 92 -0.36 12.61 -11.84
N ALA A 93 -0.37 13.32 -12.97
CA ALA A 93 -0.43 14.78 -12.98
C ALA A 93 -1.77 15.27 -12.42
N PRO A 94 -1.77 16.34 -11.60
CA PRO A 94 -3.01 16.98 -11.19
C PRO A 94 -3.84 17.40 -12.40
N LEU A 95 -5.16 17.24 -12.33
CA LEU A 95 -6.04 17.85 -13.30
C LEU A 95 -5.86 19.36 -13.27
N SER A 96 -5.55 19.94 -14.42
CA SER A 96 -5.64 21.39 -14.60
C SER A 96 -7.07 21.86 -14.30
N PRO A 97 -7.24 23.03 -13.64
CA PRO A 97 -8.56 23.63 -13.45
C PRO A 97 -9.32 23.87 -14.76
#